data_AF-A0A8C0WZK0-F1
#
_entry.id   AF-A0A8C0WZK0-F1
#
_cell.length_a   1.000
_cell.length_b   1.000
_cell.length_c   1.000
_cell.angle_alpha   90.00
_cell.angle_beta   90.00
_cell.angle_gamma   90.00
#
_symmetry.space_group_name_H-M   'P 1'
#
loop_
_entity.id
_entity.type
_entity.pdbx_description
1 polymer ?
#
loop_
_entity_poly.entity_id
_entity_poly.type
_entity_poly.pdbx_seq_one_letter_code
_entity_poly.pdbx_strand_id
1 'polypeptide(L)'
;MNILPKKSWHVRNKDNVARVRRDEAQAREEEKERERRVLLAQQEARTEFLRKKARHHNSTELEAVESEAPSSGPVDLFRELLEEGKGVIRGNKEYEEEKRQEKERQEKALGILTYLGQNAAEAQTQPPWYQLPPGRGGTSPGPEKKQNRTAKQNRRPSQQKEQTEDRISELKEEMVIKGKTEELLVKQLKTCEKKMQELTDSIKRPNLRIMGIEEGAEVQAKGRRNIFNKIITENFPNLEKSIPIQTQEASRTPNRPDQNRTIPRHIITKTFP
;
A
#
# COMPACT_ATOMS: atom_id res chain seq x y z
N MET A 1 -48.45 -31.42 -9.53
CA MET A 1 -47.35 -31.17 -10.48
C MET A 1 -46.60 -29.93 -10.00
N ASN A 2 -45.46 -30.07 -9.33
CA ASN A 2 -44.64 -28.93 -8.91
C ASN A 2 -43.50 -28.75 -9.92
N ILE A 3 -43.66 -27.81 -10.84
CA ILE A 3 -42.68 -27.53 -11.87
C ILE A 3 -41.73 -26.46 -11.33
N LEU A 4 -40.43 -26.76 -11.34
CA LEU A 4 -39.40 -25.85 -10.84
C LEU A 4 -39.42 -24.53 -11.64
N PRO A 5 -39.42 -23.36 -10.99
CA PRO A 5 -39.45 -22.08 -11.70
C PRO A 5 -38.22 -21.90 -12.58
N LYS A 6 -38.42 -21.45 -13.82
CA LYS A 6 -37.35 -21.19 -14.78
C LYS A 6 -36.47 -20.04 -14.28
N LYS A 7 -35.14 -20.23 -14.32
CA LYS A 7 -34.17 -19.19 -13.94
C LYS A 7 -34.14 -18.10 -15.02
N SER A 8 -34.18 -16.82 -14.59
CA SER A 8 -34.04 -15.68 -15.50
C SER A 8 -32.56 -15.32 -15.68
N TRP A 9 -32.08 -15.43 -16.92
CA TRP A 9 -30.68 -15.12 -17.31
C TRP A 9 -30.48 -13.67 -17.74
N HIS A 10 -31.48 -12.81 -17.58
CA HIS A 10 -31.40 -11.45 -18.07
C HIS A 10 -30.51 -10.61 -17.13
N VAL A 11 -29.31 -10.26 -17.60
CA VAL A 11 -28.27 -9.56 -16.83
C VAL A 11 -28.77 -8.23 -16.26
N ARG A 12 -29.67 -7.55 -16.99
CA ARG A 12 -30.24 -6.25 -16.62
C ARG A 12 -31.40 -6.33 -15.62
N ASN A 13 -31.84 -7.53 -15.23
CA ASN A 13 -32.87 -7.67 -14.19
C ASN A 13 -32.32 -7.22 -12.84
N LYS A 14 -33.12 -6.42 -12.11
CA LYS A 14 -32.75 -5.85 -10.80
C LYS A 14 -32.25 -6.92 -9.82
N ASP A 15 -32.87 -8.10 -9.81
CA ASP A 15 -32.49 -9.21 -8.93
C ASP A 15 -31.12 -9.82 -9.27
N ASN A 16 -30.77 -9.87 -10.56
CA ASN A 16 -29.47 -10.36 -11.01
C ASN A 16 -28.37 -9.33 -10.71
N VAL A 17 -28.65 -8.04 -10.92
CA VAL A 17 -27.73 -6.97 -10.56
C VAL A 17 -27.51 -6.92 -9.03
N ALA A 18 -28.57 -7.11 -8.23
CA ALA A 18 -28.47 -7.16 -6.78
C ALA A 18 -27.67 -8.38 -6.28
N ARG A 19 -27.76 -9.52 -6.98
CA ARG A 19 -26.93 -10.70 -6.68
C ARG A 19 -25.46 -10.43 -6.94
N VAL A 20 -25.11 -9.87 -8.11
CA VAL A 20 -23.74 -9.48 -8.43
C VAL A 20 -23.18 -8.50 -7.40
N ARG A 21 -23.96 -7.49 -6.99
CA ARG A 21 -23.52 -6.55 -5.95
C ARG A 21 -23.30 -7.19 -4.59
N ARG A 22 -24.10 -8.20 -4.22
CA ARG A 22 -23.92 -8.96 -2.98
C ARG A 22 -22.64 -9.78 -3.05
N ASP A 23 -22.42 -10.47 -4.15
CA ASP A 23 -21.24 -11.31 -4.35
C ASP A 23 -19.95 -10.46 -4.40
N GLU A 24 -20.00 -9.30 -5.08
CA GLU A 24 -18.91 -8.30 -5.08
C GLU A 24 -18.65 -7.68 -3.70
N ALA A 25 -19.71 -7.42 -2.92
CA ALA A 25 -19.58 -6.92 -1.55
C ALA A 25 -18.99 -7.98 -0.62
N GLN A 26 -19.44 -9.22 -0.73
CA GLN A 26 -18.90 -10.36 0.03
C GLN A 26 -17.43 -10.59 -0.30
N ALA A 27 -17.05 -10.56 -1.58
CA ALA A 27 -15.66 -10.68 -1.98
C ALA A 27 -14.78 -9.57 -1.36
N ARG A 28 -15.28 -8.33 -1.32
CA ARG A 28 -14.58 -7.20 -0.71
C ARG A 28 -14.48 -7.31 0.81
N GLU A 29 -15.49 -7.86 1.48
CA GLU A 29 -15.47 -8.11 2.92
C GLU A 29 -14.49 -9.23 3.29
N GLU A 30 -14.51 -10.35 2.54
CA GLU A 30 -13.56 -11.45 2.71
C GLU A 30 -12.12 -11.00 2.49
N GLU A 31 -11.85 -10.17 1.48
CA GLU A 31 -10.52 -9.62 1.23
C GLU A 31 -10.02 -8.78 2.40
N LYS A 32 -10.88 -7.89 2.94
CA LYS A 32 -10.56 -7.09 4.13
C LYS A 32 -10.31 -7.95 5.36
N GLU A 33 -11.07 -9.03 5.54
CA GLU A 33 -10.87 -9.94 6.67
C GLU A 33 -9.55 -10.71 6.53
N ARG A 34 -9.21 -11.16 5.31
CA ARG A 34 -7.91 -11.77 5.01
C ARG A 34 -6.77 -10.81 5.29
N GLU A 35 -6.87 -9.56 4.83
CA GLU A 35 -5.89 -8.51 5.11
C GLU A 35 -5.71 -8.27 6.61
N ARG A 36 -6.82 -8.14 7.35
CA ARG A 36 -6.79 -8.01 8.82
C ARG A 36 -6.07 -9.18 9.48
N ARG A 37 -6.34 -10.41 9.04
CA ARG A 37 -5.70 -11.61 9.55
C ARG A 37 -4.20 -11.64 9.25
N VAL A 38 -3.80 -11.25 8.04
CA VAL A 38 -2.39 -11.15 7.65
C VAL A 38 -1.67 -10.10 8.49
N LEU A 39 -2.27 -8.92 8.68
CA LEU A 39 -1.70 -7.85 9.51
C LEU A 39 -1.52 -8.28 10.96
N LEU A 40 -2.52 -8.97 11.53
CA LEU A 40 -2.47 -9.49 12.89
C LEU A 40 -1.36 -10.55 13.02
N ALA A 41 -1.30 -11.52 12.11
CA ALA A 41 -0.24 -12.52 12.08
C ALA A 41 1.16 -11.90 11.92
N GLN A 42 1.28 -10.82 11.14
CA GLN A 42 2.53 -10.07 10.99
C GLN A 42 2.93 -9.37 12.30
N GLN A 43 1.96 -8.76 12.99
CA GLN A 43 2.17 -8.14 14.30
C GLN A 43 2.62 -9.20 15.31
N GLU A 44 1.90 -10.32 15.42
CA GLU A 44 2.22 -11.43 16.32
C GLU A 44 3.61 -12.00 16.04
N ALA A 45 3.93 -12.32 14.79
CA ALA A 45 5.23 -12.84 14.39
C ALA A 45 6.37 -11.88 14.75
N ARG A 46 6.17 -10.57 14.56
CA ARG A 46 7.14 -9.55 14.98
C ARG A 46 7.33 -9.56 16.49
N THR A 47 6.26 -9.65 17.27
CA THR A 47 6.36 -9.69 18.73
C THR A 47 7.01 -10.97 19.23
N GLU A 48 6.69 -12.12 18.63
CA GLU A 48 7.30 -13.41 18.97
C GLU A 48 8.78 -13.42 18.63
N PHE A 49 9.18 -12.86 17.48
CA PHE A 49 10.57 -12.72 17.10
C PHE A 49 11.35 -11.89 18.14
N LEU A 50 10.78 -10.76 18.58
CA LEU A 50 11.39 -9.92 19.63
C LEU A 50 11.47 -10.67 20.97
N ARG A 51 10.41 -11.38 21.37
CA ARG A 51 10.40 -12.22 22.58
C ARG A 51 11.45 -13.32 22.51
N LYS A 52 11.55 -14.02 21.38
CA LYS A 52 12.54 -15.09 21.17
C LYS A 52 13.96 -14.54 21.18
N LYS A 53 14.19 -13.39 20.54
CA LYS A 53 15.48 -12.69 20.57
C LYS A 53 15.88 -12.26 21.98
N ALA A 54 14.94 -11.74 22.76
CA ALA A 54 15.18 -11.39 24.17
C ALA A 54 15.50 -12.64 25.02
N ARG A 55 14.79 -13.75 24.82
CA ARG A 55 15.12 -15.04 25.46
C ARG A 55 16.52 -15.52 25.08
N HIS A 56 16.90 -15.41 23.81
CA HIS A 56 18.26 -15.77 23.37
C HIS A 56 19.33 -14.84 23.94
N HIS A 57 19.05 -13.54 24.06
CA HIS A 57 19.96 -12.59 24.70
C HIS A 57 20.15 -12.95 26.18
N ASN A 58 19.07 -13.19 26.91
CA ASN A 58 19.11 -13.56 28.33
C ASN A 58 19.69 -14.96 28.57
N SER A 59 19.53 -15.92 27.64
CA SER A 59 20.14 -17.25 27.75
C SER A 59 21.63 -17.25 27.44
N THR A 60 22.11 -16.28 26.63
CA THR A 60 23.56 -16.12 26.37
C THR A 60 24.28 -15.49 27.57
N GLU A 61 23.53 -14.90 28.51
CA GLU A 61 24.03 -14.24 29.72
C GLU A 61 23.98 -15.14 30.97
N LEU A 62 23.39 -16.34 30.88
CA LEU A 62 23.17 -17.26 32.01
C LEU A 62 24.08 -18.52 32.03
N GLU A 63 25.13 -18.57 31.21
CA GLU A 63 26.26 -19.51 31.43
C GLU A 63 27.47 -18.86 32.12
N ALA A 64 27.33 -17.61 32.59
CA ALA A 64 28.34 -16.96 33.41
C ALA A 64 27.70 -16.30 34.63
N VAL A 65 28.07 -16.81 35.81
CA VAL A 65 27.96 -16.19 37.15
C VAL A 65 26.65 -16.41 37.92
N GLU A 66 26.71 -17.35 38.88
CA GLU A 66 25.94 -17.29 40.13
C GLU A 66 26.43 -16.10 40.98
N SER A 67 25.55 -15.16 41.33
CA SER A 67 25.62 -14.39 42.60
C SER A 67 24.34 -13.56 42.82
N GLU A 68 23.93 -13.45 44.08
CA GLU A 68 22.67 -12.92 44.60
C GLU A 68 22.45 -11.40 44.51
N ALA A 69 21.16 -11.02 44.62
CA ALA A 69 20.56 -9.73 45.06
C ALA A 69 20.15 -8.67 44.01
N PRO A 70 19.29 -7.69 44.37
CA PRO A 70 17.84 -7.77 44.52
C PRO A 70 17.09 -7.12 43.34
N SER A 71 15.81 -7.48 43.19
CA SER A 71 14.94 -7.14 42.06
C SER A 71 14.75 -5.63 41.84
N SER A 72 15.46 -5.07 40.85
CA SER A 72 15.07 -3.82 40.19
C SER A 72 14.31 -4.19 38.91
N GLY A 73 13.00 -4.37 39.06
CA GLY A 73 12.12 -4.69 37.93
C GLY A 73 11.96 -3.50 36.98
N PRO A 74 11.75 -3.73 35.66
CA PRO A 74 11.39 -2.68 34.73
C PRO A 74 10.13 -1.96 35.23
N VAL A 75 10.15 -0.63 35.28
CA VAL A 75 9.01 0.17 35.72
C VAL A 75 7.85 -0.05 34.76
N ASP A 76 6.85 -0.82 35.19
CA ASP A 76 5.60 -1.03 34.46
C ASP A 76 4.76 0.26 34.53
N LEU A 77 5.06 1.23 33.66
CA LEU A 77 4.33 2.51 33.54
C LEU A 77 2.80 2.36 33.34
N PHE A 78 2.33 1.16 32.99
CA PHE A 78 0.94 0.85 32.68
C PHE A 78 0.22 0.03 33.75
N ARG A 79 0.89 -0.34 34.86
CA ARG A 79 0.27 -1.15 35.93
C ARG A 79 -0.82 -0.39 36.67
N GLU A 80 -0.63 0.92 36.85
CA GLU A 80 -1.62 1.85 37.41
C GLU A 80 -2.89 1.96 36.53
N LEU A 81 -2.74 1.76 35.21
CA LEU A 81 -3.82 1.87 34.22
C LEU A 81 -4.68 0.61 34.10
N LEU A 82 -4.17 -0.55 34.58
CA LEU A 82 -4.89 -1.82 34.57
C LEU A 82 -5.62 -2.09 35.89
N GLU A 83 -5.11 -1.61 37.03
CA GLU A 83 -5.74 -1.78 38.34
C GLU A 83 -6.87 -0.77 38.58
N GLU A 84 -6.75 0.46 38.07
CA GLU A 84 -7.88 1.36 37.96
C GLU A 84 -8.67 1.06 36.68
N GLY A 85 -9.81 0.37 36.81
CA GLY A 85 -10.78 0.13 35.74
C GLY A 85 -11.47 1.40 35.20
N LYS A 86 -10.71 2.45 34.89
CA LYS A 86 -11.12 3.69 34.23
C LYS A 86 -10.61 3.81 32.79
N GLY A 87 -9.99 2.76 32.27
CA GLY A 87 -9.53 2.66 30.89
C GLY A 87 -10.43 1.82 30.00
N VAL A 88 -11.75 1.78 30.22
CA VAL A 88 -12.65 1.37 29.14
C VAL A 88 -12.45 2.40 28.04
N ILE A 89 -11.76 2.02 26.97
CA ILE A 89 -11.67 2.77 25.71
C ILE A 89 -13.10 2.84 25.15
N ARG A 90 -13.90 3.72 25.73
CA ARG A 90 -15.05 4.30 25.08
C ARG A 90 -14.42 5.22 24.05
N GLY A 91 -14.51 4.84 22.78
CA GLY A 91 -14.00 5.63 21.66
C GLY A 91 -14.36 7.10 21.85
N ASN A 92 -13.44 7.98 21.46
CA ASN A 92 -13.60 9.42 21.65
C ASN A 92 -14.88 9.85 20.94
N LYS A 93 -15.97 10.10 21.70
CA LYS A 93 -17.32 10.28 21.13
C LYS A 93 -17.35 11.44 20.13
N GLU A 94 -16.62 12.50 20.44
CA GLU A 94 -16.48 13.68 19.59
C GLU A 94 -15.87 13.32 18.23
N TYR A 95 -14.90 12.40 18.20
CA TYR A 95 -14.26 11.94 16.96
C TYR A 95 -15.21 11.09 16.09
N GLU A 96 -16.05 10.27 16.73
CA GLU A 96 -17.05 9.47 16.00
C GLU A 96 -18.18 10.35 15.43
N GLU A 97 -18.57 11.40 16.16
CA GLU A 97 -19.57 12.38 15.74
C GLU A 97 -19.03 13.28 14.62
N GLU A 98 -17.80 13.77 14.73
CA GLU A 98 -17.12 14.55 13.69
C GLU A 98 -17.00 13.74 12.40
N LYS A 99 -16.57 12.48 12.49
CA LYS A 99 -16.49 11.58 11.34
C LYS A 99 -17.86 11.30 10.71
N ARG A 100 -18.92 11.26 11.51
CA ARG A 100 -20.30 11.10 11.01
C ARG A 100 -20.77 12.37 10.29
N GLN A 101 -20.50 13.56 10.83
CA GLN A 101 -20.83 14.84 10.20
C GLN A 101 -20.06 15.07 8.91
N GLU A 102 -18.77 14.76 8.87
CA GLU A 102 -17.94 14.84 7.67
C GLU A 102 -18.52 13.98 6.54
N LYS A 103 -18.96 12.76 6.89
CA LYS A 103 -19.61 11.85 5.96
C LYS A 103 -20.95 12.39 5.45
N GLU A 104 -21.80 12.90 6.33
CA GLU A 104 -23.06 13.53 5.92
C GLU A 104 -22.82 14.76 5.03
N ARG A 105 -21.79 15.54 5.31
CA ARG A 105 -21.40 16.71 4.51
C ARG A 105 -20.95 16.31 3.11
N GLN A 106 -20.13 15.27 3.01
CA GLN A 106 -19.71 14.70 1.73
C GLN A 106 -20.90 14.12 0.96
N GLU A 107 -21.76 13.35 1.63
CA GLU A 107 -22.96 12.78 1.00
C GLU A 107 -23.94 13.88 0.57
N LYS A 108 -24.07 14.97 1.33
CA LYS A 108 -24.88 16.15 0.99
C LYS A 108 -24.29 16.93 -0.19
N ALA A 109 -22.96 17.11 -0.21
CA ALA A 109 -22.27 17.76 -1.32
C ALA A 109 -22.35 16.94 -2.62
N LEU A 110 -22.34 15.61 -2.50
CA LEU A 110 -22.55 14.67 -3.61
C LEU A 110 -24.03 14.50 -3.99
N GLY A 111 -24.97 15.10 -3.26
CA GLY A 111 -26.41 14.99 -3.49
C GLY A 111 -27.01 13.62 -3.14
N ILE A 112 -26.24 12.76 -2.45
CA ILE A 112 -26.66 11.43 -1.98
C ILE A 112 -27.59 11.57 -0.77
N LEU A 113 -27.26 12.49 0.13
CA LEU A 113 -28.04 12.80 1.32
C LEU A 113 -28.84 14.09 1.09
N THR A 114 -30.10 13.95 0.69
CA THR A 114 -31.04 15.06 0.50
C THR A 114 -32.13 14.96 1.57
N TYR A 115 -32.18 15.93 2.49
CA TYR A 115 -33.21 15.97 3.53
C TYR A 115 -34.56 16.38 2.92
N LEU A 116 -35.58 15.57 3.16
CA LEU A 116 -36.94 15.78 2.67
C LEU A 116 -37.44 17.16 3.13
N GLY A 117 -37.76 18.05 2.18
CA GLY A 117 -38.10 19.45 2.43
C GLY A 117 -37.10 20.49 1.90
N GLN A 118 -35.92 20.06 1.42
CA GLN A 118 -34.92 20.96 0.80
C GLN A 118 -34.93 20.95 -0.74
N ASN A 119 -35.97 20.38 -1.38
CA ASN A 119 -36.06 20.38 -2.84
C ASN A 119 -36.58 21.71 -3.39
N ALA A 120 -36.01 22.10 -4.53
CA ALA A 120 -36.11 23.37 -5.26
C ALA A 120 -37.52 23.93 -5.56
N ALA A 121 -38.60 23.26 -5.16
CA ALA A 121 -39.97 23.74 -5.36
C ALA A 121 -40.30 24.94 -4.44
N GLU A 122 -39.74 25.01 -3.24
CA GLU A 122 -40.01 26.10 -2.29
C GLU A 122 -39.06 27.30 -2.46
N ALA A 123 -37.89 27.09 -3.07
CA ALA A 123 -36.94 28.15 -3.43
C ALA A 123 -37.25 28.81 -4.79
N GLN A 124 -38.10 28.19 -5.62
CA GLN A 124 -38.57 28.80 -6.86
C GLN A 124 -39.70 29.79 -6.57
N THR A 125 -39.36 31.08 -6.60
CA THR A 125 -40.30 32.21 -6.51
C THR A 125 -41.31 32.31 -7.67
N GLN A 126 -41.35 31.31 -8.56
CA GLN A 126 -42.26 31.26 -9.71
C GLN A 126 -42.76 29.83 -9.91
N PRO A 127 -44.08 29.62 -10.03
CA PRO A 127 -44.63 28.30 -10.28
C PRO A 127 -44.15 27.78 -11.65
N PRO A 128 -43.80 26.49 -11.74
CA PRO A 128 -43.31 25.89 -12.97
C PRO A 128 -44.35 25.95 -14.09
N TRP A 129 -43.86 26.04 -15.33
CA TRP A 129 -44.65 26.38 -16.53
C TRP A 129 -45.90 25.51 -16.78
N TYR A 130 -45.95 24.28 -16.24
CA TYR A 130 -47.08 23.38 -16.35
C TYR A 130 -48.24 23.69 -15.36
N GLN A 131 -48.04 24.61 -14.40
CA GLN A 131 -49.09 25.12 -13.52
C GLN A 131 -49.76 26.39 -14.07
N LEU A 132 -49.27 26.96 -15.17
CA LEU A 132 -49.85 28.16 -15.78
C LEU A 132 -50.81 27.76 -16.92
N PRO A 133 -52.08 28.21 -16.90
CA PRO A 133 -53.01 27.93 -18.00
C PRO A 133 -52.57 28.64 -19.29
N PRO A 134 -52.73 28.00 -20.47
CA PRO A 134 -52.34 28.60 -21.75
C PRO A 134 -53.22 29.81 -22.08
N GLY A 135 -52.59 30.96 -22.27
CA GLY A 135 -53.29 32.23 -22.57
C GLY A 135 -54.01 32.20 -23.92
N ARG A 136 -55.32 32.42 -23.92
CA ARG A 136 -56.11 32.58 -25.16
C ARG A 136 -55.80 33.94 -25.79
N GLY A 137 -55.36 33.91 -27.06
CA GLY A 137 -54.99 35.09 -27.82
C GLY A 137 -56.19 35.96 -28.23
N GLY A 138 -56.03 37.27 -28.08
CA GLY A 138 -56.85 38.31 -28.70
C GLY A 138 -55.93 39.30 -29.42
N THR A 139 -56.15 39.45 -30.72
CA THR A 139 -55.43 40.34 -31.63
C THR A 139 -55.91 41.80 -31.52
N SER A 140 -54.97 42.75 -31.43
CA SER A 140 -55.07 44.08 -32.07
C SER A 140 -53.66 44.70 -32.19
N PRO A 141 -53.31 45.35 -33.32
CA PRO A 141 -51.99 45.91 -33.54
C PRO A 141 -51.94 47.40 -33.17
N GLY A 142 -50.92 47.80 -32.40
CA GLY A 142 -50.64 49.19 -32.04
C GLY A 142 -49.27 49.30 -31.35
N PRO A 143 -48.52 50.40 -31.54
CA PRO A 143 -47.08 50.35 -31.74
C PRO A 143 -46.25 50.16 -30.47
N GLU A 144 -45.09 49.57 -30.69
CA GLU A 144 -43.92 49.35 -29.84
C GLU A 144 -43.88 50.07 -28.48
N LYS A 145 -43.91 49.26 -27.41
CA LYS A 145 -43.14 49.49 -26.18
C LYS A 145 -42.16 48.35 -25.97
N LYS A 146 -40.99 48.42 -26.62
CA LYS A 146 -39.81 47.66 -26.19
C LYS A 146 -39.23 48.35 -24.97
N GLN A 147 -39.76 48.04 -23.78
CA GLN A 147 -39.13 48.40 -22.53
C GLN A 147 -38.61 47.11 -21.84
N ASN A 148 -37.29 46.97 -21.90
CA ASN A 148 -36.41 46.34 -20.91
C ASN A 148 -36.74 44.91 -20.44
N ARG A 149 -36.33 43.89 -21.21
CA ARG A 149 -36.15 42.51 -20.69
C ARG A 149 -34.72 41.97 -20.79
N THR A 150 -33.74 42.75 -21.25
CA THR A 150 -32.40 42.23 -21.59
C THR A 150 -31.33 42.34 -20.50
N ALA A 151 -31.59 42.98 -19.35
CA ALA A 151 -30.54 43.16 -18.33
C ALA A 151 -30.41 42.02 -17.30
N LYS A 152 -31.45 41.17 -17.10
CA LYS A 152 -31.44 40.12 -16.05
C LYS A 152 -30.95 38.76 -16.55
N GLN A 153 -30.84 38.57 -17.86
CA GLN A 153 -30.39 37.33 -18.49
C GLN A 153 -28.85 37.22 -18.60
N ASN A 154 -28.12 38.36 -18.52
CA ASN A 154 -26.65 38.40 -18.64
C ASN A 154 -25.88 38.14 -17.33
N ARG A 155 -26.52 38.11 -16.13
CA ARG A 155 -25.79 37.89 -14.85
C ARG A 155 -25.60 36.41 -14.48
N ARG A 156 -26.52 35.53 -14.88
CA ARG A 156 -26.47 34.08 -14.59
C ARG A 156 -25.30 33.35 -15.30
N PRO A 157 -25.03 33.57 -16.59
CA PRO A 157 -23.89 32.94 -17.24
C PRO A 157 -22.56 33.45 -16.68
N SER A 158 -22.49 34.69 -16.19
CA SER A 158 -21.29 35.26 -15.56
C SER A 158 -20.94 34.55 -14.25
N GLN A 159 -21.93 34.34 -13.38
CA GLN A 159 -21.71 33.65 -12.08
C GLN A 159 -21.36 32.17 -12.26
N GLN A 160 -21.97 31.49 -13.25
CA GLN A 160 -21.60 30.12 -13.58
C GLN A 160 -20.17 30.03 -14.12
N LYS A 161 -19.76 31.00 -14.93
CA LYS A 161 -18.41 31.06 -15.49
C LYS A 161 -17.35 31.27 -14.40
N GLU A 162 -17.60 32.19 -13.47
CA GLU A 162 -16.77 32.45 -12.29
C GLU A 162 -16.65 31.19 -11.41
N GLN A 163 -17.76 30.53 -11.09
CA GLN A 163 -17.74 29.26 -10.34
C GLN A 163 -16.96 28.14 -11.07
N THR A 164 -17.02 28.08 -12.40
CA THR A 164 -16.23 27.11 -13.15
C THR A 164 -14.74 27.46 -13.19
N GLU A 165 -14.40 28.75 -13.21
CA GLU A 165 -13.02 29.25 -13.18
C GLU A 165 -12.37 28.98 -11.81
N ASP A 166 -13.12 29.15 -10.72
CA ASP A 166 -12.68 28.80 -9.37
C ASP A 166 -12.41 27.28 -9.23
N ARG A 167 -13.33 26.44 -9.71
CA ARG A 167 -13.16 24.97 -9.69
C ARG A 167 -11.97 24.51 -10.54
N ILE A 168 -11.72 25.17 -11.67
CA ILE A 168 -10.53 24.89 -12.49
C ILE A 168 -9.25 25.29 -11.75
N SER A 169 -9.28 26.38 -10.99
CA SER A 169 -8.13 26.83 -10.20
C SER A 169 -7.82 25.87 -9.05
N GLU A 170 -8.85 25.40 -8.34
CA GLU A 170 -8.71 24.40 -7.26
C GLU A 170 -8.18 23.06 -7.79
N LEU A 171 -8.70 22.56 -8.93
CA LEU A 171 -8.20 21.33 -9.56
C LEU A 171 -6.75 21.47 -10.05
N LYS A 172 -6.35 22.66 -10.52
CA LYS A 172 -4.96 22.94 -10.90
C LYS A 172 -4.04 22.88 -9.68
N GLU A 173 -4.47 23.44 -8.55
CA GLU A 173 -3.71 23.39 -7.31
C GLU A 173 -3.56 21.96 -6.78
N GLU A 174 -4.64 21.17 -6.80
CA GLU A 174 -4.60 19.75 -6.44
C GLU A 174 -3.65 18.95 -7.35
N MET A 175 -3.65 19.23 -8.66
CA MET A 175 -2.74 18.60 -9.61
C MET A 175 -1.27 18.92 -9.32
N VAL A 176 -0.97 20.16 -8.91
CA VAL A 176 0.39 20.56 -8.50
C VAL A 176 0.81 19.83 -7.23
N ILE A 177 -0.09 19.68 -6.25
CA ILE A 177 0.18 18.93 -5.01
C ILE A 177 0.44 17.45 -5.35
N LYS A 178 -0.42 16.83 -6.16
CA LYS A 178 -0.23 15.43 -6.62
C LYS A 178 1.12 15.24 -7.31
N GLY A 179 1.50 16.15 -8.23
CA GLY A 179 2.80 16.10 -8.89
C GLY A 179 3.99 16.16 -7.92
N LYS A 180 3.93 17.03 -6.89
CA LYS A 180 4.96 17.09 -5.83
C LYS A 180 5.02 15.80 -5.01
N THR A 181 3.88 15.20 -4.69
CA THR A 181 3.83 13.93 -3.94
C THR A 181 4.40 12.77 -4.75
N GLU A 182 4.10 12.69 -6.05
CA GLU A 182 4.66 11.70 -6.96
C GLU A 182 6.18 11.86 -7.06
N GLU A 183 6.67 13.09 -7.17
CA GLU A 183 8.11 13.37 -7.20
C GLU A 183 8.82 12.91 -5.91
N LEU A 184 8.18 13.13 -4.74
CA LEU A 184 8.69 12.65 -3.46
C LEU A 184 8.74 11.11 -3.42
N LEU A 185 7.69 10.44 -3.89
CA LEU A 185 7.66 8.98 -3.97
C LEU A 185 8.76 8.41 -4.88
N VAL A 186 8.99 9.02 -6.04
CA VAL A 186 10.07 8.63 -6.95
C VAL A 186 11.44 8.80 -6.30
N LYS A 187 11.67 9.90 -5.57
CA LYS A 187 12.92 10.12 -4.82
C LYS A 187 13.14 9.06 -3.74
N GLN A 188 12.08 8.69 -3.01
CA GLN A 188 12.13 7.62 -2.01
C GLN A 188 12.47 6.27 -2.66
N LEU A 189 11.81 5.91 -3.77
CA LEU A 189 12.08 4.68 -4.51
C LEU A 189 13.54 4.61 -4.99
N LYS A 190 14.04 5.69 -5.60
CA LYS A 190 15.43 5.77 -6.06
C LYS A 190 16.44 5.64 -4.91
N THR A 191 16.08 6.16 -3.74
CA THR A 191 16.91 6.02 -2.53
C THR A 191 16.90 4.58 -2.02
N CYS A 192 15.74 3.91 -2.03
CA CYS A 192 15.63 2.50 -1.68
C CYS A 192 16.42 1.60 -2.64
N GLU A 193 16.36 1.86 -3.94
CA GLU A 193 17.14 1.14 -4.95
C GLU A 193 18.65 1.23 -4.69
N LYS A 194 19.16 2.45 -4.44
CA LYS A 194 20.57 2.66 -4.10
C LYS A 194 20.97 1.90 -2.83
N LYS A 195 20.16 1.97 -1.78
CA LYS A 195 20.40 1.22 -0.53
C LYS A 195 20.45 -0.29 -0.78
N MET A 196 19.55 -0.82 -1.61
CA MET A 196 19.59 -2.25 -1.97
C MET A 196 20.86 -2.59 -2.75
N GLN A 197 21.27 -1.74 -3.70
CA GLN A 197 22.50 -1.94 -4.46
C GLN A 197 23.73 -1.98 -3.54
N GLU A 198 23.88 -1.00 -2.64
CA GLU A 198 24.96 -0.95 -1.64
C GLU A 198 24.99 -2.21 -0.76
N LEU A 199 23.82 -2.68 -0.30
CA LEU A 199 23.71 -3.93 0.46
C LEU A 199 24.15 -5.12 -0.38
N THR A 200 23.71 -5.23 -1.64
CA THR A 200 24.14 -6.34 -2.50
C THR A 200 25.62 -6.31 -2.78
N ASP A 201 26.22 -5.13 -2.94
CA ASP A 201 27.65 -4.97 -3.17
C ASP A 201 28.44 -5.35 -1.92
N SER A 202 27.97 -4.97 -0.73
CA SER A 202 28.57 -5.37 0.55
C SER A 202 28.58 -6.90 0.73
N ILE A 203 27.50 -7.58 0.35
CA ILE A 203 27.36 -9.05 0.44
C ILE A 203 28.20 -9.75 -0.63
N LYS A 204 28.38 -9.13 -1.81
CA LYS A 204 29.19 -9.68 -2.91
C LYS A 204 30.68 -9.39 -2.77
N ARG A 205 31.08 -8.41 -1.98
CA ARG A 205 32.49 -8.01 -1.79
C ARG A 205 33.45 -9.15 -1.41
N PRO A 206 33.11 -10.10 -0.53
CA PRO A 206 33.98 -11.25 -0.24
C PRO A 206 33.90 -12.39 -1.28
N ASN A 207 33.07 -12.27 -2.32
CA ASN A 207 32.83 -13.34 -3.29
C ASN A 207 33.76 -13.20 -4.49
N LEU A 208 34.62 -14.20 -4.70
CA LEU A 208 35.46 -14.32 -5.88
C LEU A 208 34.82 -15.27 -6.90
N ARG A 209 34.89 -14.92 -8.18
CA ARG A 209 34.35 -15.72 -9.28
C ARG A 209 35.48 -16.37 -10.06
N ILE A 210 35.54 -17.70 -10.03
CA ILE A 210 36.55 -18.49 -10.72
C ILE A 210 35.93 -19.13 -11.96
N MET A 211 36.59 -18.96 -13.10
CA MET A 211 36.14 -19.37 -14.44
C MET A 211 37.04 -20.51 -14.96
N GLY A 212 36.57 -21.25 -15.96
CA GLY A 212 37.42 -22.20 -16.70
C GLY A 212 37.74 -23.51 -15.98
N ILE A 213 37.15 -23.78 -14.82
CA ILE A 213 37.34 -25.04 -14.09
C ILE A 213 36.41 -26.10 -14.67
N GLU A 214 36.96 -27.22 -15.15
CA GLU A 214 36.18 -28.35 -15.66
C GLU A 214 35.17 -28.88 -14.64
N GLU A 215 34.02 -29.36 -15.12
CA GLU A 215 33.04 -30.01 -14.25
C GLU A 215 33.60 -31.36 -13.74
N GLY A 216 33.67 -31.57 -12.42
CA GLY A 216 34.21 -32.80 -11.84
C GLY A 216 35.63 -32.68 -11.26
N ALA A 217 36.37 -31.60 -11.57
CA ALA A 217 37.68 -31.30 -10.96
C ALA A 217 37.62 -31.22 -9.41
N GLU A 218 36.42 -31.07 -8.88
CA GLU A 218 36.14 -30.96 -7.45
C GLU A 218 36.37 -32.27 -6.70
N VAL A 219 36.24 -33.41 -7.38
CA VAL A 219 36.58 -34.72 -6.81
C VAL A 219 38.09 -34.81 -6.59
N GLN A 220 38.89 -34.34 -7.55
CA GLN A 220 40.35 -34.36 -7.48
C GLN A 220 40.88 -33.42 -6.38
N ALA A 221 40.27 -32.23 -6.24
CA ALA A 221 40.69 -31.24 -5.25
C ALA A 221 40.19 -31.55 -3.82
N LYS A 222 39.56 -32.70 -3.54
CA LYS A 222 38.88 -32.98 -2.25
C LYS A 222 37.80 -31.94 -1.90
N GLY A 223 37.07 -31.47 -2.91
CA GLY A 223 35.95 -30.53 -2.77
C GLY A 223 36.21 -29.15 -3.39
N ARG A 224 35.11 -28.43 -3.65
CA ARG A 224 35.11 -27.09 -4.27
C ARG A 224 35.94 -26.06 -3.50
N ARG A 225 35.95 -26.16 -2.17
CA ARG A 225 36.62 -25.21 -1.27
C ARG A 225 38.14 -25.17 -1.48
N ASN A 226 38.74 -26.32 -1.77
CA ASN A 226 40.18 -26.46 -1.88
C ASN A 226 40.73 -26.03 -3.24
N ILE A 227 39.87 -25.89 -4.26
CA ILE A 227 40.29 -25.47 -5.60
C ILE A 227 40.93 -24.09 -5.55
N PHE A 228 40.39 -23.18 -4.73
CA PHE A 228 40.96 -21.85 -4.54
C PHE A 228 42.38 -21.91 -3.98
N ASN A 229 42.61 -22.73 -2.94
CA ASN A 229 43.93 -22.90 -2.34
C ASN A 229 44.93 -23.48 -3.36
N LYS A 230 44.51 -24.47 -4.16
CA LYS A 230 45.35 -25.02 -5.24
C LYS A 230 45.73 -23.95 -6.27
N ILE A 231 44.79 -23.08 -6.64
CA ILE A 231 45.05 -21.98 -7.58
C ILE A 231 46.03 -20.96 -6.98
N ILE A 232 45.87 -20.61 -5.70
CA ILE A 232 46.79 -19.70 -5.01
C ILE A 232 48.20 -20.29 -4.95
N THR A 233 48.35 -21.55 -4.54
CA THR A 233 49.69 -22.16 -4.41
C THR A 233 50.40 -22.27 -5.76
N GLU A 234 49.64 -22.55 -6.83
CA GLU A 234 50.16 -22.68 -8.19
C GLU A 234 50.52 -21.33 -8.84
N ASN A 235 49.74 -20.27 -8.60
CA ASN A 235 49.89 -18.97 -9.29
C ASN A 235 50.48 -17.85 -8.41
N PHE A 236 50.25 -17.88 -7.10
CA PHE A 236 50.56 -16.81 -6.14
C PHE A 236 51.23 -17.33 -4.86
N PRO A 237 52.42 -17.95 -4.93
CA PRO A 237 53.08 -18.58 -3.77
C PRO A 237 53.47 -17.59 -2.66
N ASN A 238 53.63 -16.30 -3.00
CA ASN A 238 53.91 -15.26 -2.01
C ASN A 238 52.67 -14.82 -1.21
N LEU A 239 51.47 -14.96 -1.80
CA LEU A 239 50.22 -14.60 -1.14
C LEU A 239 49.85 -15.60 -0.05
N GLU A 240 50.08 -16.88 -0.32
CA GLU A 240 49.86 -17.96 0.65
C GLU A 240 50.65 -17.75 1.95
N LYS A 241 51.87 -17.21 1.84
CA LYS A 241 52.75 -16.97 3.00
C LYS A 241 52.44 -15.69 3.76
N SER A 242 51.89 -14.67 3.08
CA SER A 242 51.71 -13.34 3.65
C SER A 242 50.36 -13.17 4.34
N ILE A 243 49.29 -13.75 3.78
CA ILE A 243 47.93 -13.60 4.29
C ILE A 243 47.21 -14.96 4.21
N PRO A 244 46.85 -15.59 5.34
CA PRO A 244 46.12 -16.86 5.33
C PRO A 244 44.65 -16.63 4.96
N ILE A 245 44.35 -16.54 3.67
CA ILE A 245 42.97 -16.38 3.19
C ILE A 245 42.21 -17.69 3.35
N GLN A 246 41.14 -17.68 4.16
CA GLN A 246 40.27 -18.84 4.30
C GLN A 246 39.05 -18.71 3.38
N THR A 247 38.80 -19.74 2.59
CA THR A 247 37.52 -19.88 1.87
C THR A 247 36.47 -20.36 2.87
N GLN A 248 35.27 -19.78 2.94
CA GLN A 248 34.13 -20.23 3.77
C GLN A 248 33.16 -21.13 3.01
N GLU A 249 32.85 -20.78 1.77
CA GLU A 249 31.91 -21.51 0.92
C GLU A 249 32.39 -21.46 -0.51
N ALA A 250 32.17 -22.54 -1.27
CA ALA A 250 32.50 -22.60 -2.68
C ALA A 250 31.40 -23.37 -3.42
N SER A 251 30.72 -22.71 -4.35
CA SER A 251 29.59 -23.29 -5.07
C SER A 251 29.59 -22.94 -6.55
N ARG A 252 29.05 -23.84 -7.38
CA ARG A 252 28.88 -23.59 -8.82
C ARG A 252 27.62 -22.77 -9.06
N THR A 253 27.72 -21.80 -9.97
CA THR A 253 26.59 -20.98 -10.38
C THR A 253 26.38 -21.08 -11.89
N PRO A 254 25.18 -21.41 -12.38
CA PRO A 254 23.97 -21.82 -11.65
C PRO A 254 24.14 -23.15 -10.89
N ASN A 255 23.30 -23.43 -9.89
CA ASN A 255 23.43 -24.66 -9.08
C ASN A 255 23.16 -25.94 -9.90
N ARG A 256 22.21 -25.88 -10.84
CA ARG A 256 21.92 -27.00 -11.75
C ARG A 256 22.80 -26.89 -13.01
N PRO A 257 23.45 -27.98 -13.44
CA PRO A 257 24.07 -28.02 -14.75
C PRO A 257 23.00 -27.94 -15.84
N ASP A 258 23.32 -27.24 -16.93
CA ASP A 258 22.48 -27.16 -18.12
C ASP A 258 23.13 -28.02 -19.20
N GLN A 259 22.40 -29.03 -19.71
CA GLN A 259 22.91 -29.96 -20.71
C GLN A 259 23.21 -29.28 -22.06
N ASN A 260 22.57 -28.14 -22.33
CA ASN A 260 22.77 -27.38 -23.57
C ASN A 260 24.00 -26.47 -23.51
N ARG A 261 24.66 -26.37 -22.35
CA ARG A 261 25.77 -25.46 -22.12
C ARG A 261 27.11 -26.19 -22.25
N THR A 262 27.90 -25.79 -23.24
CA THR A 262 29.24 -26.34 -23.49
C THR A 262 30.32 -25.77 -22.56
N ILE A 263 30.12 -24.56 -22.02
CA ILE A 263 31.11 -23.85 -21.19
C ILE A 263 30.95 -24.25 -19.71
N PRO A 264 32.05 -24.60 -18.99
CA PRO A 264 31.97 -24.94 -17.58
C PRO A 264 31.36 -23.83 -16.73
N ARG A 265 30.62 -24.23 -15.69
CA ARG A 265 30.01 -23.29 -14.74
C ARG A 265 31.04 -22.62 -13.87
N HIS A 266 30.75 -21.40 -13.44
CA HIS A 266 31.72 -20.64 -12.63
C HIS A 266 31.58 -21.04 -11.18
N ILE A 267 32.68 -21.02 -10.45
CA ILE A 267 32.68 -21.22 -9.00
C ILE A 267 32.67 -19.86 -8.33
N ILE A 268 31.74 -19.66 -7.41
CA ILE A 268 31.76 -18.52 -6.50
C ILE A 268 32.36 -19.00 -5.18
N THR A 269 33.48 -18.42 -4.78
CA THR A 269 34.14 -18.69 -3.50
C THR A 269 33.97 -17.48 -2.59
N LYS A 270 33.46 -17.70 -1.37
CA LYS A 270 33.40 -16.67 -0.34
C LYS A 270 34.68 -16.73 0.48
N THR A 271 35.45 -15.65 0.51
CA THR A 271 36.72 -15.58 1.24
C THR A 271 36.61 -14.66 2.45
N PHE A 272 37.30 -15.02 3.53
CA PHE A 272 37.51 -14.16 4.69
C PHE A 272 39.02 -13.93 4.86
N PRO A 273 39.43 -12.69 5.17
CA PRO A 273 40.80 -12.39 5.58
C PRO A 273 41.14 -13.03 6.92
#